data_AF-A0A382DTI0-F1
#
_entry.id   AF-A0A382DTI0-F1
#
_cell.length_a   1.000
_cell.length_b   1.000
_cell.length_c   1.000
_cell.angle_alpha   90.00
_cell.angle_beta   90.00
_cell.angle_gamma   90.00
#
_symmetry.space_group_name_H-M   'P 1'
#
loop_
_entity.id
_entity.type
_entity.pdbx_description
1 polymer ?
#
loop_
_entity_poly.entity_id
_entity_poly.type
_entity_poly.pdbx_seq_one_letter_code
_entity_poly.pdbx_strand_id
1 'polypeptide(L)'
;TTNAIQPGTPPQSGQTVFGLFSSPLSNQLGWLLPIGLLLLIPIIMFSLPRSVYGKLNKLVKHLRHDELASQSFLWGGWLIITLIIFGSANATHTHPYYLVAASAPLSAVIGIGISSLWKAVRIDSRSAWFLVAILVTGLVIQIYGARNSVSEIAIIGSLVLASIGLLVFANGIRQDVAKAPLTSYGLLIGISVFLIVPFFTALGSDGRLVGPPRPPQPSSLSPVNPPLARDPGIENRIIEYLKWEIDPSTNDILLATQRARDAAPFILADVNTVAIGGFSGRDPIFDVDQFVEFADVKNVGFFLIGNLGPDGLGSMGQPPTCKPATPPPSMNSFPSNWLNLPECQSGQNPFPDQGQVSQLPLNLAIGRGRGPVNTGPGEISETIRTTWVDVSGLASLPAGTLYKNPNRH
;
A
#
# COMPACT_ATOMS: atom_id res chain seq x y z
N THR A 1 -3.86 20.18 25.60
CA THR A 1 -2.92 19.34 24.82
C THR A 1 -3.67 18.15 24.25
N THR A 2 -4.50 18.42 23.25
CA THR A 2 -5.27 17.42 22.51
C THR A 2 -4.52 17.12 21.23
N ASN A 3 -3.82 16.00 21.19
CA ASN A 3 -3.16 15.52 19.98
C ASN A 3 -4.23 15.21 18.93
N ALA A 4 -4.34 16.07 17.92
CA ALA A 4 -5.13 15.81 16.73
C ALA A 4 -4.53 14.59 16.02
N ILE A 5 -5.27 13.48 16.08
CA ILE A 5 -4.96 12.24 15.37
C ILE A 5 -5.03 12.56 13.87
N GLN A 6 -3.91 12.47 13.16
CA GLN A 6 -3.92 12.52 11.70
C GLN A 6 -4.76 11.35 11.17
N PRO A 7 -5.80 11.59 10.34
CA PRO A 7 -6.55 10.52 9.71
C PRO A 7 -5.67 9.87 8.64
N GLY A 8 -5.21 8.64 8.90
CA GLY A 8 -4.43 7.87 7.93
C GLY A 8 -3.29 7.04 8.52
N THR A 9 -2.86 7.32 9.75
CA THR A 9 -2.01 6.40 10.52
C THR A 9 -2.92 5.49 11.34
N PRO A 10 -2.97 4.16 11.07
CA PRO A 10 -3.57 3.25 12.05
C PRO A 10 -2.86 3.50 13.39
N PRO A 11 -3.60 3.51 14.51
CA PRO A 11 -3.01 3.79 15.81
C PRO A 11 -1.79 2.88 16.02
N GLN A 12 -0.65 3.45 16.45
CA GLN A 12 0.61 2.71 16.63
C GLN A 12 0.46 1.47 17.53
N SER A 13 -0.58 1.44 18.38
CA SER A 13 -0.96 0.29 19.20
C SER A 13 -1.37 -0.96 18.41
N GLY A 14 -1.64 -0.85 17.10
CA GLY A 14 -1.95 -1.97 16.21
C GLY A 14 -0.73 -2.60 15.53
N GLN A 15 0.45 -1.96 15.57
CA GLN A 15 1.68 -2.40 14.90
C GLN A 15 2.44 -3.44 15.73
N THR A 16 1.74 -4.49 16.12
CA THR A 16 2.30 -5.61 16.86
C THR A 16 1.92 -6.90 16.14
N VAL A 17 2.62 -7.99 16.42
CA VAL A 17 2.26 -9.32 15.91
C VAL A 17 0.80 -9.67 16.25
N PHE A 18 0.25 -9.14 17.35
CA PHE A 18 -1.16 -9.30 17.70
C PHE A 18 -2.13 -8.59 16.75
N GLY A 19 -1.66 -7.57 16.03
CA GLY A 19 -2.40 -6.89 14.97
C GLY A 19 -2.82 -7.83 13.83
N LEU A 20 -2.12 -8.95 13.62
CA LEU A 20 -2.50 -9.98 12.64
C LEU A 20 -3.87 -10.62 12.94
N PHE A 21 -4.32 -10.59 14.20
CA PHE A 21 -5.62 -11.12 14.63
C PHE A 21 -6.71 -10.06 14.64
N SER A 22 -6.39 -8.81 14.30
CA SER A 22 -7.32 -7.70 14.26
C SER A 22 -7.64 -7.28 12.83
N SER A 23 -8.85 -6.75 12.62
CA SER A 23 -9.23 -6.17 11.33
C SER A 23 -8.32 -4.97 11.01
N PRO A 24 -7.86 -4.79 9.75
CA PRO A 24 -8.25 -5.51 8.54
C PRO A 24 -7.41 -6.78 8.24
N LEU A 25 -6.29 -7.00 8.93
CA LEU A 25 -5.36 -8.10 8.65
C LEU A 25 -5.96 -9.48 8.89
N SER A 26 -6.80 -9.60 9.92
CA SER A 26 -7.49 -10.83 10.27
C SER A 26 -8.34 -11.42 9.14
N ASN A 27 -8.82 -10.57 8.22
CA ASN A 27 -9.67 -10.99 7.11
C ASN A 27 -8.90 -11.68 5.98
N GLN A 28 -7.56 -11.61 5.99
CA GLN A 28 -6.70 -12.24 4.97
C GLN A 28 -6.26 -13.64 5.40
N LEU A 29 -5.60 -13.74 6.55
CA LEU A 29 -5.07 -15.01 7.10
C LEU A 29 -5.63 -15.37 8.48
N GLY A 30 -6.22 -14.41 9.19
CA GLY A 30 -6.56 -14.55 10.62
C GLY A 30 -7.57 -15.65 10.93
N TRP A 31 -8.32 -16.13 9.94
CA TRP A 31 -9.27 -17.23 10.13
C TRP A 31 -8.61 -18.60 10.30
N LEU A 32 -7.49 -18.85 9.60
CA LEU A 32 -6.76 -20.13 9.65
C LEU A 32 -5.47 -20.05 10.46
N LEU A 33 -4.93 -18.83 10.66
CA LEU A 33 -3.71 -18.60 11.40
C LEU A 33 -3.70 -19.20 12.82
N PRO A 34 -4.76 -19.06 13.65
CA PRO A 34 -4.82 -19.68 14.97
C PRO A 34 -4.66 -21.20 14.93
N ILE A 35 -5.24 -21.86 13.93
CA ILE A 35 -5.13 -23.32 13.76
C ILE A 35 -3.70 -23.71 13.44
N GLY A 36 -3.06 -22.99 12.51
CA GLY A 36 -1.65 -23.22 12.20
C GLY A 36 -0.75 -23.07 13.42
N LEU A 37 -0.98 -22.02 14.24
CA LEU A 37 -0.22 -21.78 15.46
C LEU A 37 -0.46 -22.86 16.53
N LEU A 38 -1.71 -23.31 16.71
CA LEU A 38 -2.02 -24.43 17.61
C LEU A 38 -1.39 -25.74 17.13
N LEU A 39 -1.32 -25.96 15.82
CA LEU A 39 -0.70 -27.14 15.21
C LEU A 39 0.83 -27.12 15.27
N LEU A 40 1.48 -25.98 15.53
CA LEU A 40 2.92 -25.97 15.85
C LEU A 40 3.22 -26.73 17.14
N ILE A 41 2.30 -26.77 18.10
CA ILE A 41 2.49 -27.49 19.38
C ILE A 41 2.74 -29.00 19.15
N PRO A 42 1.83 -29.77 18.51
CA PRO A 42 2.09 -31.17 18.24
C PRO A 42 3.26 -31.38 17.29
N ILE A 43 3.50 -30.48 16.33
CA ILE A 43 4.68 -30.55 15.46
C ILE A 43 5.96 -30.51 16.30
N ILE A 44 6.10 -29.56 17.21
CA ILE A 44 7.26 -29.45 18.09
C ILE A 44 7.35 -30.67 19.01
N MET A 45 6.23 -31.11 19.59
CA MET A 45 6.21 -32.28 20.48
C MET A 45 6.65 -33.58 19.79
N PHE A 46 6.26 -33.80 18.54
CA PHE A 46 6.59 -35.02 17.79
C PHE A 46 7.92 -34.94 17.04
N SER A 47 8.33 -33.75 16.59
CA SER A 47 9.57 -33.57 15.83
C SER A 47 10.82 -33.34 16.69
N LEU A 48 10.66 -32.77 17.89
CA LEU A 48 11.76 -32.39 18.77
C LEU A 48 11.72 -33.17 20.09
N PRO A 49 12.60 -34.16 20.28
CA PRO A 49 12.67 -34.93 21.52
C PRO A 49 13.26 -34.10 22.66
N ARG A 50 12.83 -34.39 23.91
CA ARG A 50 13.27 -33.68 25.14
C ARG A 50 14.81 -33.58 25.29
N SER A 51 15.55 -34.53 24.74
CA SER A 51 17.01 -34.59 24.78
C SER A 51 17.73 -33.51 23.97
N VAL A 52 17.02 -32.87 23.04
CA VAL A 52 17.55 -31.88 22.09
C VAL A 52 17.30 -30.44 22.55
N TYR A 53 16.31 -30.20 23.41
CA TYR A 53 15.96 -28.86 23.89
C TYR A 53 17.16 -28.18 24.58
N GLY A 54 17.43 -26.92 24.19
CA GLY A 54 18.51 -26.09 24.74
C GLY A 54 19.93 -26.47 24.29
N LYS A 55 20.12 -27.47 23.42
CA LYS A 55 21.45 -27.94 22.97
C LYS A 55 21.61 -27.79 21.47
N LEU A 56 22.14 -26.65 21.03
CA LEU A 56 22.26 -26.28 19.60
C LEU A 56 22.94 -27.36 18.74
N ASN A 57 24.05 -27.95 19.21
CA ASN A 57 24.76 -28.99 18.46
C ASN A 57 23.92 -30.26 18.26
N LYS A 58 23.13 -30.65 19.27
CA LYS A 58 22.23 -31.82 19.17
C LYS A 58 21.03 -31.50 18.28
N LEU A 59 20.54 -30.27 18.30
CA LEU A 59 19.47 -29.79 17.44
C LEU A 59 19.87 -29.89 15.97
N VAL A 60 21.00 -29.28 15.59
CA VAL A 60 21.48 -29.33 14.21
C VAL A 60 21.70 -30.77 13.74
N LYS A 61 22.25 -31.64 14.59
CA LYS A 61 22.43 -33.05 14.26
C LYS A 61 21.09 -33.77 14.03
N HIS A 62 20.10 -33.54 14.91
CA HIS A 62 18.76 -34.14 14.80
C HIS A 62 18.05 -33.68 13.52
N LEU A 63 18.04 -32.37 13.25
CA LEU A 63 17.43 -31.79 12.05
C LEU A 63 18.05 -32.31 10.75
N ARG A 64 19.33 -32.70 10.74
CA ARG A 64 19.98 -33.25 9.55
C ARG A 64 19.62 -34.71 9.26
N HIS A 65 19.20 -35.47 10.27
CA HIS A 65 18.98 -36.92 10.13
C HIS A 65 17.51 -37.31 10.17
N ASP A 66 16.65 -36.48 10.77
CA ASP A 66 15.22 -36.72 10.88
C ASP A 66 14.44 -35.85 9.88
N GLU A 67 13.74 -36.51 8.94
CA GLU A 67 13.00 -35.83 7.87
C GLU A 67 11.84 -34.97 8.41
N LEU A 68 11.09 -35.49 9.39
CA LEU A 68 9.96 -34.77 9.99
C LEU A 68 10.46 -33.52 10.71
N ALA A 69 11.57 -33.62 11.45
CA ALA A 69 12.17 -32.50 12.15
C ALA A 69 12.72 -31.44 11.19
N SER A 70 13.36 -31.86 10.10
CA SER A 70 13.84 -30.96 9.04
C SER A 70 12.70 -30.15 8.43
N GLN A 71 11.63 -30.83 7.97
CA GLN A 71 10.46 -30.18 7.36
C GLN A 71 9.75 -29.26 8.36
N SER A 72 9.57 -29.72 9.60
CA SER A 72 8.93 -28.96 10.67
C SER A 72 9.69 -27.68 10.99
N PHE A 73 11.03 -27.76 11.04
CA PHE A 73 11.89 -26.60 11.31
C PHE A 73 11.86 -25.60 10.16
N LEU A 74 11.95 -26.07 8.92
CA LEU A 74 11.90 -25.21 7.73
C LEU A 74 10.56 -24.47 7.63
N TRP A 75 9.44 -25.21 7.62
CA TRP A 75 8.12 -24.65 7.39
C TRP A 75 7.60 -23.87 8.60
N GLY A 76 7.82 -24.39 9.81
CA GLY A 76 7.47 -23.70 11.06
C GLY A 76 8.32 -22.44 11.27
N GLY A 77 9.63 -22.53 11.04
CA GLY A 77 10.53 -21.38 11.11
C GLY A 77 10.17 -20.30 10.09
N TRP A 78 9.92 -20.68 8.84
CA TRP A 78 9.47 -19.75 7.80
C TRP A 78 8.15 -19.09 8.19
N LEU A 79 7.16 -19.85 8.69
CA LEU A 79 5.89 -19.27 9.16
C LEU A 79 6.14 -18.22 10.24
N ILE A 80 6.88 -18.56 11.30
CA ILE A 80 7.12 -17.66 12.43
C ILE A 80 7.87 -16.39 11.99
N ILE A 81 8.92 -16.51 11.18
CA ILE A 81 9.67 -15.35 10.67
C ILE A 81 8.74 -14.45 9.84
N THR A 82 7.92 -15.04 8.97
CA THR A 82 6.96 -14.30 8.12
C THR A 82 5.96 -13.54 8.99
N LEU A 83 5.39 -14.17 10.02
CA LEU A 83 4.43 -13.52 10.92
C LEU A 83 5.08 -12.39 11.74
N ILE A 84 6.33 -12.54 12.16
CA ILE A 84 7.05 -11.48 12.88
C ILE A 84 7.29 -10.27 11.97
N ILE A 85 7.82 -10.51 10.76
CA ILE A 85 8.14 -9.44 9.80
C ILE A 85 6.85 -8.71 9.38
N PHE A 86 5.87 -9.43 8.84
CA PHE A 86 4.65 -8.81 8.32
C PHE A 86 3.68 -8.36 9.43
N GLY A 87 3.76 -8.94 10.62
CA GLY A 87 3.00 -8.46 11.79
C GLY A 87 3.56 -7.18 12.42
N SER A 88 4.84 -6.86 12.19
CA SER A 88 5.46 -5.63 12.69
C SER A 88 5.60 -4.54 11.61
N ALA A 89 5.49 -4.89 10.32
CA ALA A 89 5.66 -3.95 9.22
C ALA A 89 4.45 -3.03 9.02
N ASN A 90 4.69 -1.71 9.01
CA ASN A 90 3.66 -0.71 8.75
C ASN A 90 3.00 -0.89 7.36
N ALA A 91 3.78 -1.29 6.36
CA ALA A 91 3.27 -1.51 5.00
C ALA A 91 2.19 -2.60 4.92
N THR A 92 2.21 -3.58 5.82
CA THR A 92 1.19 -4.65 5.85
C THR A 92 -0.14 -4.14 6.33
N HIS A 93 -0.17 -3.19 7.28
CA HIS A 93 -1.41 -2.58 7.75
C HIS A 93 -2.10 -1.72 6.68
N THR A 94 -1.32 -1.11 5.78
CA THR A 94 -1.85 -0.37 4.63
C THR A 94 -2.17 -1.28 3.44
N HIS A 95 -1.46 -2.41 3.32
CA HIS A 95 -1.59 -3.38 2.23
C HIS A 95 -1.72 -4.82 2.77
N PRO A 96 -2.92 -5.19 3.28
CA PRO A 96 -3.14 -6.49 3.92
C PRO A 96 -2.81 -7.70 3.04
N TYR A 97 -2.88 -7.56 1.71
CA TYR A 97 -2.60 -8.63 0.75
C TYR A 97 -1.16 -9.14 0.79
N TYR A 98 -0.20 -8.41 1.37
CA TYR A 98 1.16 -8.92 1.58
C TYR A 98 1.22 -10.18 2.45
N LEU A 99 0.18 -10.41 3.27
CA LEU A 99 0.04 -11.64 4.04
C LEU A 99 -0.08 -12.89 3.18
N VAL A 100 -0.34 -12.78 1.86
CA VAL A 100 -0.28 -13.93 0.95
C VAL A 100 1.05 -14.69 1.06
N ALA A 101 2.16 -14.01 1.39
CA ALA A 101 3.47 -14.64 1.60
C ALA A 101 3.48 -15.70 2.72
N ALA A 102 2.60 -15.58 3.72
CA ALA A 102 2.47 -16.57 4.79
C ALA A 102 1.58 -17.78 4.43
N SER A 103 0.88 -17.77 3.30
CA SER A 103 -0.03 -18.84 2.91
C SER A 103 0.67 -20.20 2.73
N ALA A 104 1.80 -20.24 2.02
CA ALA A 104 2.57 -21.45 1.77
C ALA A 104 3.09 -22.10 3.06
N PRO A 105 3.84 -21.39 3.94
CA PRO A 105 4.31 -22.00 5.17
C PRO A 105 3.16 -22.34 6.14
N LEU A 106 2.07 -21.57 6.16
CA LEU A 106 0.88 -21.91 6.95
C LEU A 106 0.24 -23.22 6.49
N SER A 107 0.10 -23.41 5.17
CA SER A 107 -0.47 -24.63 4.59
C SER A 107 0.39 -25.86 4.91
N ALA A 108 1.71 -25.73 4.80
CA ALA A 108 2.64 -26.79 5.16
C ALA A 108 2.55 -27.15 6.65
N VAL A 109 2.53 -26.16 7.54
CA VAL A 109 2.36 -26.37 8.99
C VAL A 109 1.03 -27.07 9.30
N ILE A 110 -0.06 -26.64 8.69
CA ILE A 110 -1.37 -27.31 8.89
C ILE A 110 -1.30 -28.77 8.43
N GLY A 111 -0.72 -29.06 7.26
CA GLY A 111 -0.57 -30.41 6.73
C GLY A 111 0.31 -31.32 7.60
N ILE A 112 1.48 -30.83 8.02
CA ILE A 112 2.41 -31.57 8.90
C ILE A 112 1.74 -31.80 10.27
N GLY A 113 1.07 -30.79 10.83
CA GLY A 113 0.43 -30.88 12.14
C GLY A 113 -0.73 -31.88 12.17
N ILE A 114 -1.64 -31.81 11.19
CA ILE A 114 -2.77 -32.73 11.07
C ILE A 114 -2.26 -34.17 10.84
N SER A 115 -1.30 -34.36 9.93
CA SER A 115 -0.77 -35.70 9.64
C SER A 115 -0.03 -36.31 10.84
N SER A 116 0.71 -35.51 11.60
CA SER A 116 1.39 -35.94 12.82
C SER A 116 0.40 -36.31 13.92
N LEU A 117 -0.64 -35.48 14.14
CA LEU A 117 -1.71 -35.79 15.09
C LEU A 117 -2.48 -37.04 14.68
N TRP A 118 -2.77 -37.23 13.39
CA TRP A 118 -3.50 -38.40 12.92
C TRP A 118 -2.76 -39.71 13.20
N LYS A 119 -1.41 -39.71 13.07
CA LYS A 119 -0.58 -40.85 13.49
C LYS A 119 -0.72 -41.10 14.99
N ALA A 120 -0.69 -40.05 15.80
CA ALA A 120 -0.85 -40.15 17.26
C ALA A 120 -2.24 -40.67 17.67
N VAL A 121 -3.30 -40.22 16.99
CA VAL A 121 -4.70 -40.68 17.21
C VAL A 121 -4.84 -42.19 17.04
N ARG A 122 -4.11 -42.79 16.10
CA ARG A 122 -4.14 -44.24 15.85
C ARG A 122 -3.42 -45.06 16.93
N ILE A 123 -2.67 -44.41 17.81
CA ILE A 123 -1.91 -45.02 18.91
C ILE A 123 -2.61 -44.75 20.25
N ASP A 124 -3.03 -43.50 20.48
CA ASP A 124 -3.66 -43.05 21.73
C ASP A 124 -4.92 -42.21 21.44
N SER A 125 -6.07 -42.71 21.88
CA SER A 125 -7.38 -42.06 21.74
C SER A 125 -7.43 -40.68 22.41
N ARG A 126 -6.55 -40.36 23.38
CA ARG A 126 -6.48 -39.01 23.99
C ARG A 126 -6.00 -37.95 23.00
N SER A 127 -5.10 -38.31 22.09
CA SER A 127 -4.62 -37.39 21.03
C SER A 127 -5.75 -36.97 20.10
N ALA A 128 -6.83 -37.76 20.01
CA ALA A 128 -7.99 -37.45 19.19
C ALA A 128 -8.81 -36.32 19.79
N TRP A 129 -8.95 -36.27 21.12
CA TRP A 129 -9.61 -35.16 21.79
C TRP A 129 -8.84 -33.85 21.64
N PHE A 130 -7.51 -33.92 21.58
CA PHE A 130 -6.68 -32.75 21.27
C PHE A 130 -6.90 -32.26 19.83
N LEU A 131 -6.97 -33.17 18.85
CA LEU A 131 -7.31 -32.82 17.47
C LEU A 131 -8.72 -32.22 17.35
N VAL A 132 -9.72 -32.81 18.03
CA VAL A 132 -11.08 -32.27 18.10
C VAL A 132 -11.08 -30.87 18.71
N ALA A 133 -10.35 -30.64 19.80
CA ALA A 133 -10.25 -29.33 20.43
C ALA A 133 -9.67 -28.29 19.46
N ILE A 134 -8.58 -28.60 18.74
CA ILE A 134 -7.99 -27.70 17.75
C ILE A 134 -8.98 -27.38 16.63
N LEU A 135 -9.68 -28.38 16.09
CA LEU A 135 -10.66 -28.18 15.02
C LEU A 135 -11.87 -27.36 15.51
N VAL A 136 -12.41 -27.64 16.69
CA VAL A 136 -13.54 -26.87 17.26
C VAL A 136 -13.12 -25.43 17.53
N THR A 137 -11.99 -25.21 18.20
CA THR A 137 -11.46 -23.86 18.47
C THR A 137 -11.20 -23.11 17.17
N GLY A 138 -10.59 -23.77 16.18
CA GLY A 138 -10.36 -23.21 14.86
C GLY A 138 -11.64 -22.76 14.17
N LEU A 139 -12.67 -23.61 14.19
CA LEU A 139 -13.94 -23.33 13.54
C LEU A 139 -14.66 -22.15 14.22
N VAL A 140 -14.65 -22.10 15.55
CA VAL A 140 -15.23 -20.99 16.31
C VAL A 140 -14.54 -19.68 15.93
N ILE A 141 -13.21 -19.66 15.85
CA ILE A 141 -12.46 -18.45 15.50
C ILE A 141 -12.70 -18.05 14.03
N GLN A 142 -12.71 -19.02 13.10
CA GLN A 142 -13.00 -18.76 11.68
C GLN A 142 -14.40 -18.18 11.50
N ILE A 143 -15.43 -18.78 12.11
CA ILE A 143 -16.81 -18.29 12.02
C ILE A 143 -16.94 -16.92 12.66
N TYR A 144 -16.40 -16.72 13.86
CA TYR A 144 -16.44 -15.42 14.52
C TYR A 144 -15.77 -14.34 13.67
N GLY A 145 -14.60 -14.64 13.08
CA GLY A 145 -13.86 -13.71 12.24
C GLY A 145 -14.54 -13.41 10.90
N ALA A 146 -15.27 -14.37 10.32
CA ALA A 146 -15.91 -14.23 9.03
C ALA A 146 -17.37 -13.76 9.09
N ARG A 147 -17.97 -13.65 10.28
CA ARG A 147 -19.42 -13.39 10.47
C ARG A 147 -19.98 -12.17 9.72
N ASN A 148 -19.14 -11.16 9.45
CA ASN A 148 -19.52 -9.93 8.75
C ASN A 148 -19.11 -9.94 7.27
N SER A 149 -18.42 -10.99 6.81
CA SER A 149 -17.81 -11.10 5.48
C SER A 149 -18.43 -12.18 4.61
N VAL A 150 -19.13 -13.15 5.20
CA VAL A 150 -19.81 -14.24 4.48
C VAL A 150 -21.30 -14.29 4.81
N SER A 151 -22.09 -14.91 3.93
CA SER A 151 -23.53 -15.07 4.13
C SER A 151 -23.85 -16.01 5.29
N GLU A 152 -25.03 -15.83 5.89
CA GLU A 152 -25.54 -16.71 6.95
C GLU A 152 -25.61 -18.18 6.50
N ILE A 153 -25.95 -18.42 5.23
CA ILE A 153 -26.00 -19.75 4.63
C ILE A 153 -24.63 -20.44 4.68
N ALA A 154 -23.54 -19.70 4.41
CA ALA A 154 -22.18 -20.25 4.47
C ALA A 154 -21.79 -20.63 5.90
N ILE A 155 -22.19 -19.83 6.89
CA ILE A 155 -21.95 -20.09 8.31
C ILE A 155 -22.73 -21.32 8.76
N ILE A 156 -24.03 -21.38 8.47
CA ILE A 156 -24.90 -22.50 8.83
C ILE A 156 -24.39 -23.79 8.17
N GLY A 157 -24.07 -23.75 6.87
CA GLY A 157 -23.51 -24.89 6.15
C GLY A 157 -22.21 -25.40 6.78
N SER A 158 -21.32 -24.49 7.18
CA SER A 158 -20.08 -24.84 7.88
C SER A 158 -20.34 -25.51 9.23
N LEU A 159 -21.25 -24.96 10.04
CA LEU A 159 -21.62 -25.53 11.34
C LEU A 159 -22.23 -26.93 11.22
N VAL A 160 -23.14 -27.13 10.27
CA VAL A 160 -23.81 -28.42 10.06
C VAL A 160 -22.79 -29.48 9.61
N LEU A 161 -21.98 -29.18 8.60
CA LEU A 161 -21.01 -30.13 8.08
C LEU A 161 -19.88 -30.42 9.10
N ALA A 162 -19.43 -29.42 9.85
CA ALA A 162 -18.47 -29.64 10.94
C ALA A 162 -19.05 -30.53 12.03
N SER A 163 -20.30 -30.27 12.43
CA SER A 163 -20.97 -31.07 13.46
C SER A 163 -21.09 -32.53 13.04
N ILE A 164 -21.50 -32.79 11.79
CA ILE A 164 -21.59 -34.15 11.25
C ILE A 164 -20.20 -34.82 11.22
N GLY A 165 -19.19 -34.15 10.66
CA GLY A 165 -17.83 -34.69 10.57
C GLY A 165 -17.21 -34.98 11.93
N LEU A 166 -17.33 -34.04 12.88
CA LEU A 166 -16.83 -34.18 14.25
C LEU A 166 -17.57 -35.26 15.04
N LEU A 167 -18.89 -35.41 14.87
CA LEU A 167 -19.67 -36.47 15.52
C LEU A 167 -19.26 -37.86 15.01
N VAL A 168 -19.14 -38.03 13.68
CA VAL A 168 -18.66 -39.29 13.08
C VAL A 168 -17.24 -39.61 13.57
N PHE A 169 -16.37 -38.60 13.60
CA PHE A 169 -15.01 -38.75 14.10
C PHE A 169 -14.99 -39.15 15.59
N ALA A 170 -15.62 -38.36 16.46
CA ALA A 170 -15.65 -38.58 17.90
C ALA A 170 -16.30 -39.92 18.27
N ASN A 171 -17.36 -40.33 17.56
CA ASN A 171 -17.97 -41.64 17.77
C ASN A 171 -17.03 -42.78 17.36
N GLY A 172 -16.32 -42.64 16.24
CA GLY A 172 -15.31 -43.60 15.80
C GLY A 172 -14.16 -43.77 16.80
N ILE A 173 -13.74 -42.68 17.44
CA ILE A 173 -12.75 -42.73 18.52
C ILE A 173 -13.33 -43.37 19.79
N ARG A 174 -14.56 -43.02 20.19
CA ARG A 174 -15.22 -43.60 21.37
C ARG A 174 -15.44 -45.10 21.27
N GLN A 175 -15.64 -45.60 20.06
CA GLN A 175 -15.82 -47.02 19.77
C GLN A 175 -14.47 -47.75 19.52
N ASP A 176 -13.33 -47.09 19.71
CA ASP A 176 -11.97 -47.60 19.45
C ASP A 176 -11.76 -48.12 18.01
N VAL A 177 -12.55 -47.62 17.05
CA VAL A 177 -12.45 -47.93 15.62
C VAL A 177 -11.71 -46.85 14.83
N ALA A 178 -10.69 -46.22 15.44
CA ALA A 178 -9.92 -45.13 14.82
C ALA A 178 -9.29 -45.48 13.46
N LYS A 179 -9.07 -46.77 13.20
CA LYS A 179 -8.53 -47.29 11.93
C LYS A 179 -9.60 -47.51 10.86
N ALA A 180 -10.89 -47.45 11.21
CA ALA A 180 -11.97 -47.65 10.26
C ALA A 180 -11.99 -46.54 9.19
N PRO A 181 -12.37 -46.87 7.94
CA PRO A 181 -12.46 -45.88 6.87
C PRO A 181 -13.45 -44.76 7.21
N LEU A 182 -14.53 -45.07 7.94
CA LEU A 182 -15.55 -44.10 8.32
C LEU A 182 -15.01 -43.00 9.24
N THR A 183 -14.14 -43.33 10.21
CA THR A 183 -13.49 -42.33 11.07
C THR A 183 -12.54 -41.45 10.28
N SER A 184 -11.86 -42.02 9.28
CA SER A 184 -10.98 -41.28 8.36
C SER A 184 -11.79 -40.30 7.50
N TYR A 185 -12.95 -40.72 6.98
CA TYR A 185 -13.87 -39.85 6.25
C TYR A 185 -14.44 -38.74 7.15
N GLY A 186 -14.79 -39.05 8.40
CA GLY A 186 -15.23 -38.05 9.38
C GLY A 186 -14.19 -36.95 9.60
N LEU A 187 -12.91 -37.32 9.72
CA LEU A 187 -11.82 -36.36 9.83
C LEU A 187 -11.64 -35.54 8.54
N LEU A 188 -11.64 -36.18 7.38
CA LEU A 188 -11.51 -35.50 6.08
C LEU A 188 -12.63 -34.48 5.87
N ILE A 189 -13.88 -34.85 6.17
CA ILE A 189 -15.03 -33.93 6.11
C ILE A 189 -14.83 -32.79 7.10
N GLY A 190 -14.47 -33.10 8.35
CA GLY A 190 -14.25 -32.08 9.39
C GLY A 190 -13.17 -31.06 9.02
N ILE A 191 -12.08 -31.50 8.38
CA ILE A 191 -11.03 -30.60 7.87
C ILE A 191 -11.51 -29.81 6.65
N SER A 192 -12.24 -30.45 5.73
CA SER A 192 -12.71 -29.82 4.49
C SER A 192 -13.69 -28.66 4.74
N VAL A 193 -14.41 -28.68 5.87
CA VAL A 193 -15.30 -27.58 6.28
C VAL A 193 -14.58 -26.23 6.36
N PHE A 194 -13.29 -26.22 6.73
CA PHE A 194 -12.51 -25.00 6.80
C PHE A 194 -12.33 -24.26 5.47
N LEU A 195 -12.65 -24.92 4.34
CA LEU A 195 -12.60 -24.36 3.00
C LEU A 195 -13.89 -23.63 2.60
N ILE A 196 -15.00 -23.83 3.33
CA ILE A 196 -16.30 -23.23 2.99
C ILE A 196 -16.25 -21.71 3.14
N VAL A 197 -15.77 -21.21 4.28
CA VAL A 197 -15.66 -19.76 4.53
C VAL A 197 -14.75 -19.07 3.49
N PRO A 198 -13.51 -19.55 3.23
CA PRO A 198 -12.68 -19.02 2.15
C PRO A 198 -13.35 -19.08 0.77
N PHE A 199 -14.08 -20.16 0.46
CA PHE A 199 -14.78 -20.30 -0.82
C PHE A 199 -15.85 -19.22 -1.00
N PHE A 200 -16.72 -19.00 -0.02
CA PHE A 200 -17.73 -17.93 -0.09
C PHE A 200 -17.11 -16.54 -0.09
N THR A 201 -16.02 -16.36 0.65
CA THR A 201 -15.26 -15.10 0.62
C THR A 201 -14.67 -14.85 -0.76
N ALA A 202 -14.13 -15.88 -1.42
CA ALA A 202 -13.58 -15.79 -2.78
C ALA A 202 -14.67 -15.46 -3.82
N LEU A 203 -15.89 -15.98 -3.66
CA LEU A 203 -17.02 -15.62 -4.52
C LEU A 203 -17.48 -14.17 -4.34
N GLY A 204 -17.39 -13.65 -3.11
CA GLY A 204 -17.77 -12.28 -2.76
C GLY A 204 -16.65 -11.25 -2.92
N SER A 205 -15.38 -11.70 -2.95
CA SER A 205 -14.24 -10.85 -3.22
C SER A 205 -14.27 -10.47 -4.69
N ASP A 206 -14.83 -9.30 -4.97
CA ASP A 206 -14.76 -8.62 -6.25
C ASP A 206 -13.33 -8.77 -6.81
N GLY A 207 -13.14 -9.68 -7.77
CA GLY A 207 -11.88 -9.87 -8.50
C GLY A 207 -11.59 -8.69 -9.43
N ARG A 208 -11.70 -7.47 -8.91
CA ARG A 208 -11.55 -6.21 -9.64
C ARG A 208 -10.08 -5.91 -9.79
N LEU A 209 -9.51 -6.40 -10.88
CA LEU A 209 -8.41 -5.87 -11.71
C LEU A 209 -8.17 -7.00 -12.74
N VAL A 210 -8.72 -7.01 -13.96
CA VAL A 210 -8.56 -6.06 -15.08
C VAL A 210 -9.87 -6.00 -15.89
N GLY A 211 -10.40 -4.81 -16.15
CA GLY A 211 -11.59 -4.55 -16.95
C GLY A 211 -11.80 -3.04 -17.10
N PRO A 212 -12.60 -2.55 -18.07
CA PRO A 212 -12.72 -1.13 -18.36
C PRO A 212 -13.12 -0.32 -17.12
N PRO A 213 -12.68 0.95 -17.01
CA PRO A 213 -12.83 1.74 -15.79
C PRO A 213 -14.30 1.79 -15.36
N ARG A 214 -14.56 1.48 -14.09
CA ARG A 214 -15.89 1.70 -13.53
C ARG A 214 -16.11 3.21 -13.33
N PRO A 215 -17.34 3.71 -13.54
CA PRO A 215 -17.67 5.09 -13.25
C PRO A 215 -17.39 5.42 -11.76
N PRO A 216 -17.02 6.68 -11.45
CA PRO A 216 -16.62 7.07 -10.11
C PRO A 216 -17.74 6.82 -9.10
N GLN A 217 -17.49 5.96 -8.11
CA GLN A 217 -18.40 5.75 -6.98
C GLN A 217 -18.16 6.84 -5.92
N PRO A 218 -19.21 7.56 -5.46
CA PRO A 218 -19.11 8.56 -4.42
C PRO A 218 -19.13 7.88 -3.04
N SER A 219 -18.03 7.23 -2.64
CA SER A 219 -17.78 6.76 -1.25
C SER A 219 -16.49 5.93 -1.12
N SER A 220 -15.40 6.37 -1.74
CA SER A 220 -14.08 6.04 -1.22
C SER A 220 -13.50 7.31 -0.63
N LEU A 221 -13.04 7.25 0.62
CA LEU A 221 -12.25 8.32 1.23
C LEU A 221 -11.20 8.73 0.21
N SER A 222 -11.35 9.94 -0.33
CA SER A 222 -10.38 10.48 -1.28
C SER A 222 -9.00 10.43 -0.61
N PRO A 223 -7.94 10.03 -1.33
CA PRO A 223 -6.61 10.10 -0.76
C PRO A 223 -6.39 11.49 -0.17
N VAL A 224 -5.88 11.54 1.05
CA VAL A 224 -5.39 12.78 1.67
C VAL A 224 -4.34 13.31 0.70
N ASN A 225 -4.72 14.36 -0.04
CA ASN A 225 -4.04 14.91 -1.21
C ASN A 225 -4.13 14.05 -2.49
N PRO A 226 -5.11 14.28 -3.38
CA PRO A 226 -5.12 13.67 -4.70
C PRO A 226 -3.89 14.12 -5.52
N PRO A 227 -3.36 13.26 -6.42
CA PRO A 227 -2.39 13.68 -7.42
C PRO A 227 -2.96 14.86 -8.22
N LEU A 228 -2.10 15.81 -8.58
CA LEU A 228 -2.47 16.90 -9.50
C LEU A 228 -2.83 16.31 -10.89
N ALA A 229 -2.20 15.17 -11.20
CA ALA A 229 -2.44 14.28 -12.34
C ALA A 229 -3.75 13.48 -12.28
N ARG A 230 -4.87 14.11 -11.92
CA ARG A 230 -6.20 13.47 -12.03
C ARG A 230 -7.24 14.33 -12.74
N ASP A 231 -6.93 15.60 -13.00
CA ASP A 231 -7.76 16.49 -13.79
C ASP A 231 -7.12 16.66 -15.18
N PRO A 232 -7.68 16.02 -16.22
CA PRO A 232 -7.15 16.13 -17.58
C PRO A 232 -7.06 17.58 -18.10
N GLY A 233 -7.90 18.49 -17.59
CA GLY A 233 -7.87 19.90 -17.97
C GLY A 233 -6.64 20.62 -17.43
N ILE A 234 -6.22 20.31 -16.20
CA ILE A 234 -5.01 20.88 -15.59
C ILE A 234 -3.76 20.31 -16.26
N GLU A 235 -3.74 19.00 -16.48
CA GLU A 235 -2.64 18.30 -17.16
C GLU A 235 -2.39 18.87 -18.56
N ASN A 236 -3.44 19.02 -19.36
CA ASN A 236 -3.31 19.57 -20.72
C ASN A 236 -2.78 21.00 -20.73
N ARG A 237 -3.18 21.85 -19.77
CA ARG A 237 -2.67 23.24 -19.69
C ARG A 237 -1.18 23.29 -19.37
N ILE A 238 -0.71 22.42 -18.48
CA ILE A 238 0.72 22.29 -18.19
C ILE A 238 1.46 21.76 -19.43
N ILE A 239 0.95 20.72 -20.10
CA ILE A 239 1.57 20.16 -21.31
C ILE A 239 1.65 21.21 -22.42
N GLU A 240 0.57 21.95 -22.67
CA GLU A 240 0.53 23.03 -23.66
C GLU A 240 1.56 24.12 -23.35
N TYR A 241 1.64 24.55 -22.07
CA TYR A 241 2.62 25.54 -21.64
C TYR A 241 4.06 25.03 -21.80
N LEU A 242 4.35 23.79 -21.39
CA LEU A 242 5.69 23.21 -21.52
C LEU A 242 6.10 23.01 -22.97
N LYS A 243 5.21 22.55 -23.85
CA LYS A 243 5.49 22.41 -25.30
C LYS A 243 5.67 23.76 -26.00
N TRP A 244 5.10 24.82 -25.44
CA TRP A 244 5.29 26.18 -25.94
C TRP A 244 6.65 26.76 -25.53
N GLU A 245 7.05 26.54 -24.27
CA GLU A 245 8.28 27.11 -23.71
C GLU A 245 9.54 26.29 -24.07
N ILE A 246 9.41 24.97 -24.26
CA ILE A 246 10.51 24.08 -24.60
C ILE A 246 10.57 23.91 -26.12
N ASP A 247 11.65 24.41 -26.74
CA ASP A 247 11.92 24.16 -28.16
C ASP A 247 12.26 22.68 -28.41
N PRO A 248 11.47 21.94 -29.22
CA PRO A 248 11.69 20.53 -29.50
C PRO A 248 13.02 20.22 -30.20
N SER A 249 13.65 21.23 -30.82
CA SER A 249 14.83 21.06 -31.66
C SER A 249 16.15 21.29 -30.93
N THR A 250 16.12 21.91 -29.75
CA THR A 250 17.33 22.39 -29.06
C THR A 250 17.36 22.15 -27.55
N ASN A 251 16.22 21.96 -26.87
CA ASN A 251 16.16 22.03 -25.42
C ASN A 251 15.73 20.69 -24.76
N ASP A 252 16.72 19.91 -24.29
CA ASP A 252 16.54 18.82 -23.32
C ASP A 252 16.21 19.38 -21.92
N ILE A 253 15.13 20.16 -21.81
CA ILE A 253 14.70 20.71 -20.52
C ILE A 253 13.88 19.65 -19.78
N LEU A 254 14.29 19.35 -18.55
CA LEU A 254 13.66 18.34 -17.70
C LEU A 254 12.60 18.98 -16.79
N LEU A 255 11.39 18.41 -16.80
CA LEU A 255 10.36 18.66 -15.79
C LEU A 255 10.61 17.74 -14.59
N ALA A 256 10.73 18.30 -13.39
CA ALA A 256 10.81 17.52 -12.16
C ALA A 256 9.49 17.58 -11.38
N THR A 257 9.10 16.46 -10.79
CA THR A 257 7.96 16.37 -9.87
C THR A 257 8.36 15.66 -8.59
N GLN A 258 7.59 15.86 -7.52
CA GLN A 258 7.86 15.18 -6.26
C GLN A 258 7.44 13.71 -6.29
N ARG A 259 6.30 13.37 -6.93
CA ARG A 259 5.71 12.01 -6.92
C ARG A 259 5.68 11.41 -8.32
N ALA A 260 5.95 10.12 -8.43
CA ALA A 260 5.84 9.38 -9.70
C ALA A 260 4.45 9.48 -10.34
N ARG A 261 3.39 9.59 -9.52
CA ARG A 261 2.01 9.76 -10.01
C ARG A 261 1.77 11.12 -10.66
N ASP A 262 2.47 12.17 -10.22
CA ASP A 262 2.38 13.50 -10.84
C ASP A 262 3.23 13.57 -12.12
N ALA A 263 4.32 12.82 -12.21
CA ALA A 263 5.14 12.74 -13.44
C ALA A 263 4.47 11.96 -14.59
N ALA A 264 3.68 10.93 -14.26
CA ALA A 264 3.15 9.97 -15.22
C ALA A 264 2.45 10.57 -16.47
N PRO A 265 1.48 11.50 -16.37
CA PRO A 265 0.81 12.03 -17.56
C PRO A 265 1.77 12.78 -18.49
N PHE A 266 2.79 13.45 -17.95
CA PHE A 266 3.77 14.20 -18.74
C PHE A 266 4.73 13.27 -19.49
N ILE A 267 5.14 12.17 -18.85
CA ILE A 267 5.93 11.11 -19.52
C ILE A 267 5.12 10.52 -20.69
N LEU A 268 3.83 10.24 -20.49
CA LEU A 268 2.95 9.73 -21.54
C LEU A 268 2.70 10.75 -22.67
N ALA A 269 2.79 12.04 -22.38
CA ALA A 269 2.67 13.13 -23.33
C ALA A 269 3.99 13.48 -24.06
N ASP A 270 5.02 12.65 -23.86
CA ASP A 270 6.37 12.78 -24.41
C ASP A 270 7.12 14.04 -23.91
N VAL A 271 6.85 14.45 -22.67
CA VAL A 271 7.59 15.50 -21.97
C VAL A 271 8.69 14.84 -21.13
N ASN A 272 9.95 15.26 -21.32
CA ASN A 272 11.07 14.77 -20.52
C ASN A 272 10.84 15.10 -19.04
N THR A 273 10.51 14.08 -18.24
CA THR A 273 10.00 14.26 -16.87
C THR A 273 10.62 13.25 -15.91
N VAL A 274 11.00 13.70 -14.71
CA VAL A 274 11.53 12.86 -13.63
C VAL A 274 10.72 13.06 -12.33
N ALA A 275 10.58 11.99 -11.54
CA ALA A 275 10.07 12.08 -10.18
C ALA A 275 11.22 11.92 -9.17
N ILE A 276 11.38 12.88 -8.27
CA ILE A 276 12.53 12.93 -7.35
C ILE A 276 12.26 12.38 -5.95
N GLY A 277 11.01 12.05 -5.61
CA GLY A 277 10.60 11.55 -4.29
C GLY A 277 9.88 10.20 -4.31
N GLY A 278 10.01 9.45 -5.41
CA GLY A 278 9.42 8.10 -5.55
C GLY A 278 7.89 8.08 -5.66
N PHE A 279 7.27 6.96 -5.28
CA PHE A 279 5.81 6.78 -5.44
C PHE A 279 5.00 7.74 -4.56
N SER A 280 5.47 7.99 -3.33
CA SER A 280 4.75 8.80 -2.35
C SER A 280 5.29 10.23 -2.16
N GLY A 281 6.41 10.57 -2.81
CA GLY A 281 7.03 11.90 -2.72
C GLY A 281 7.88 12.10 -1.47
N ARG A 282 8.22 11.03 -0.76
CA ARG A 282 8.90 11.04 0.54
C ARG A 282 10.23 10.30 0.52
N ASP A 283 10.58 9.69 -0.60
CA ASP A 283 11.82 8.95 -0.72
C ASP A 283 12.98 9.97 -0.70
N PRO A 284 13.92 9.88 0.26
CA PRO A 284 15.00 10.84 0.40
C PRO A 284 16.11 10.51 -0.60
N ILE A 285 15.84 10.73 -1.89
CA ILE A 285 16.79 10.46 -2.98
C ILE A 285 17.85 11.56 -3.05
N PHE A 286 17.46 12.80 -2.76
CA PHE A 286 18.33 13.98 -2.78
C PHE A 286 18.19 14.78 -1.49
N ASP A 287 19.29 15.35 -1.02
CA ASP A 287 19.26 16.57 -0.21
C ASP A 287 19.12 17.82 -1.10
N VAL A 288 18.98 19.00 -0.50
CA VAL A 288 18.81 20.26 -1.25
C VAL A 288 20.00 20.54 -2.16
N ASP A 289 21.22 20.37 -1.66
CA ASP A 289 22.44 20.68 -2.42
C ASP A 289 22.61 19.71 -3.60
N GLN A 290 22.36 18.42 -3.37
CA GLN A 290 22.35 17.37 -4.39
C GLN A 290 21.28 17.61 -5.44
N PHE A 291 20.10 18.10 -5.05
CA PHE A 291 19.06 18.44 -6.02
C PHE A 291 19.46 19.65 -6.87
N VAL A 292 20.08 20.68 -6.29
CA VAL A 292 20.58 21.84 -7.04
C VAL A 292 21.64 21.40 -8.05
N GLU A 293 22.61 20.57 -7.64
CA GLU A 293 23.62 20.01 -8.55
C GLU A 293 22.97 19.16 -9.65
N PHE A 294 22.02 18.29 -9.28
CA PHE A 294 21.25 17.50 -10.23
C PHE A 294 20.49 18.36 -11.24
N ALA A 295 19.83 19.42 -10.76
CA ALA A 295 19.08 20.36 -11.58
C ALA A 295 20.00 21.06 -12.59
N ASP A 296 21.24 21.35 -12.18
CA ASP A 296 22.21 21.98 -13.06
C ASP A 296 22.81 21.04 -14.09
N VAL A 297 23.13 19.81 -13.70
CA VAL A 297 23.73 18.81 -14.60
C VAL A 297 22.70 18.25 -15.58
N LYS A 298 21.46 18.04 -15.14
CA LYS A 298 20.38 17.43 -15.94
C LYS A 298 19.44 18.44 -16.57
N ASN A 299 19.77 19.72 -16.49
CA ASN A 299 19.02 20.80 -17.14
C ASN A 299 17.54 20.82 -16.70
N VAL A 300 17.29 20.72 -15.39
CA VAL A 300 15.93 20.81 -14.84
C VAL A 300 15.47 22.26 -14.92
N GLY A 301 14.59 22.53 -15.88
CA GLY A 301 14.04 23.86 -16.14
C GLY A 301 12.69 24.10 -15.47
N PHE A 302 11.93 23.04 -15.16
CA PHE A 302 10.62 23.17 -14.53
C PHE A 302 10.46 22.25 -13.34
N PHE A 303 9.73 22.72 -12.33
CA PHE A 303 9.33 21.91 -11.20
C PHE A 303 7.84 22.05 -10.93
N LEU A 304 7.15 20.91 -10.87
CA LEU A 304 5.73 20.83 -10.57
C LEU A 304 5.53 20.38 -9.12
N ILE A 305 4.89 21.25 -8.33
CA ILE A 305 4.55 20.94 -6.94
C ILE A 305 3.13 20.38 -6.88
N GLY A 306 3.06 19.05 -6.82
CA GLY A 306 1.84 18.27 -6.70
C GLY A 306 1.20 18.35 -5.31
N ASN A 307 0.44 19.40 -4.98
CA ASN A 307 -0.47 19.40 -3.83
C ASN A 307 -1.38 20.65 -3.83
N LEU A 308 -2.42 20.64 -4.66
CA LEU A 308 -3.53 21.56 -4.46
C LEU A 308 -4.40 20.98 -3.36
N GLY A 309 -4.38 21.61 -2.17
CA GLY A 309 -5.37 21.30 -1.13
C GLY A 309 -6.80 21.55 -1.66
N PRO A 310 -7.85 21.16 -0.90
CA PRO A 310 -9.23 21.48 -1.26
C PRO A 310 -9.43 22.96 -1.61
N ASP A 311 -8.70 23.84 -0.92
CA ASP A 311 -8.70 25.29 -1.11
C ASP A 311 -8.00 25.75 -2.40
N GLY A 312 -7.00 25.00 -2.90
CA GLY A 312 -6.28 25.29 -4.14
C GLY A 312 -7.08 24.94 -5.41
N LEU A 313 -7.95 23.93 -5.33
CA LEU A 313 -8.90 23.58 -6.40
C LEU A 313 -10.03 24.61 -6.52
N GLY A 314 -10.45 25.22 -5.40
CA GLY A 314 -11.42 26.33 -5.38
C GLY A 314 -10.88 27.66 -5.88
N SER A 315 -9.54 27.79 -5.97
CA SER A 315 -8.81 28.95 -6.50
C SER A 315 -8.28 28.70 -7.91
N MET A 316 -8.91 27.81 -8.71
CA MET A 316 -8.64 27.76 -10.14
C MET A 316 -8.97 29.13 -10.75
N GLY A 317 -7.93 29.89 -11.09
CA GLY A 317 -8.09 31.12 -11.85
C GLY A 317 -8.84 30.80 -13.14
N GLN A 318 -9.86 31.60 -13.45
CA GLN A 318 -10.57 31.46 -14.71
C GLN A 318 -9.55 31.55 -15.87
N PRO A 319 -9.71 30.74 -16.93
CA PRO A 319 -8.92 30.91 -18.12
C PRO A 319 -9.00 32.37 -18.61
N PRO A 320 -7.93 32.89 -19.19
CA PRO A 320 -7.87 34.29 -19.62
C PRO A 320 -9.00 34.58 -20.60
N THR A 321 -9.74 35.65 -20.35
CA THR A 321 -10.90 36.04 -21.16
C THR A 321 -10.54 36.96 -22.31
N CYS A 322 -9.34 37.55 -22.28
CA CYS A 322 -8.78 38.42 -23.31
C CYS A 322 -7.26 38.29 -23.36
N LYS A 323 -6.64 38.69 -24.48
CA LYS A 323 -5.18 38.76 -24.66
C LYS A 323 -4.69 40.23 -24.63
N PRO A 324 -3.51 40.54 -24.08
CA PRO A 324 -2.93 41.87 -24.22
C PRO A 324 -2.55 42.18 -25.68
N ALA A 325 -2.39 43.46 -26.04
CA ALA A 325 -2.10 43.87 -27.42
C ALA A 325 -0.68 43.48 -27.88
N THR A 326 0.26 43.38 -26.94
CA THR A 326 1.62 42.87 -27.17
C THR A 326 1.90 41.74 -26.20
N PRO A 327 2.66 40.71 -26.62
CA PRO A 327 3.15 39.69 -25.70
C PRO A 327 3.92 40.34 -24.54
N PRO A 328 3.86 39.79 -23.32
CA PRO A 328 4.68 40.22 -22.20
C PRO A 328 6.17 40.29 -22.57
N PRO A 329 7.00 41.11 -21.88
CA PRO A 329 8.43 41.28 -22.19
C PRO A 329 9.26 39.99 -22.23
N SER A 330 8.75 38.91 -21.65
CA SER A 330 9.34 37.57 -21.63
C SER A 330 8.79 36.63 -22.73
N MET A 331 7.99 37.11 -23.68
CA MET A 331 7.33 36.31 -24.73
C MET A 331 7.59 36.89 -26.12
N ASN A 332 7.86 36.01 -27.10
CA ASN A 332 8.00 36.38 -28.51
C ASN A 332 6.64 36.32 -29.28
N SER A 333 5.66 35.55 -28.81
CA SER A 333 4.31 35.43 -29.39
C SER A 333 3.28 34.84 -28.40
N PHE A 334 1.99 34.92 -28.72
CA PHE A 334 0.91 34.39 -27.86
C PHE A 334 0.71 32.87 -28.01
N PRO A 335 0.29 32.17 -26.92
CA PRO A 335 -0.17 30.78 -26.97
C PRO A 335 -1.33 30.57 -27.96
N SER A 336 -1.40 29.38 -28.58
CA SER A 336 -2.41 29.03 -29.60
C SER A 336 -3.86 29.20 -29.11
N ASN A 337 -4.10 28.83 -27.86
CA ASN A 337 -5.39 28.97 -27.18
C ASN A 337 -5.76 30.43 -26.88
N TRP A 338 -4.80 31.36 -26.89
CA TRP A 338 -5.03 32.80 -26.74
C TRP A 338 -5.21 33.52 -28.07
N LEU A 339 -4.79 32.93 -29.20
CA LEU A 339 -4.92 33.58 -30.51
C LEU A 339 -6.36 33.96 -30.82
N ASN A 340 -7.31 33.13 -30.39
CA ASN A 340 -8.75 33.31 -30.55
C ASN A 340 -9.40 34.20 -29.49
N LEU A 341 -8.64 34.66 -28.47
CA LEU A 341 -9.16 35.57 -27.46
C LEU A 341 -9.20 37.01 -27.99
N PRO A 342 -10.25 37.79 -27.63
CA PRO A 342 -10.32 39.21 -27.95
C PRO A 342 -9.20 40.00 -27.25
N GLU A 343 -8.79 41.13 -27.82
CA GLU A 343 -7.83 42.03 -27.16
C GLU A 343 -8.45 42.68 -25.91
N CYS A 344 -7.68 42.77 -24.82
CA CYS A 344 -8.14 43.38 -23.58
C CYS A 344 -8.39 44.88 -23.76
N GLN A 345 -9.54 45.37 -23.28
CA GLN A 345 -9.85 46.80 -23.27
C GLN A 345 -9.04 47.54 -22.19
N SER A 346 -8.87 48.85 -22.34
CA SER A 346 -8.11 49.68 -21.39
C SER A 346 -8.61 49.51 -19.96
N GLY A 347 -7.78 48.94 -19.08
CA GLY A 347 -8.10 48.66 -17.67
C GLY A 347 -8.64 47.26 -17.38
N GLN A 348 -8.83 46.39 -18.38
CA GLN A 348 -9.13 44.98 -18.18
C GLN A 348 -7.86 44.20 -17.87
N ASN A 349 -7.88 43.45 -16.78
CA ASN A 349 -6.82 42.51 -16.44
C ASN A 349 -7.17 41.14 -17.08
N PRO A 350 -6.26 40.48 -17.83
CA PRO A 350 -6.53 39.16 -18.42
C PRO A 350 -6.89 38.10 -17.36
N PHE A 351 -6.46 38.34 -16.11
CA PHE A 351 -6.70 37.50 -14.94
C PHE A 351 -7.28 38.34 -13.80
N PRO A 352 -8.61 38.51 -13.74
CA PRO A 352 -9.24 39.43 -12.78
C PRO A 352 -9.08 39.01 -11.31
N ASP A 353 -8.86 37.72 -11.04
CA ASP A 353 -8.75 37.16 -9.67
C ASP A 353 -7.32 36.76 -9.25
N GLN A 354 -6.31 36.95 -10.11
CA GLN A 354 -4.93 36.64 -9.79
C GLN A 354 -4.21 37.93 -9.40
N GLY A 355 -4.00 38.13 -8.11
CA GLY A 355 -3.18 39.22 -7.57
C GLY A 355 -1.84 39.31 -8.32
N GLN A 356 -1.33 40.54 -8.48
CA GLN A 356 -0.08 40.85 -9.17
C GLN A 356 0.97 39.76 -8.96
N VAL A 357 1.70 39.40 -10.02
CA VAL A 357 2.93 38.61 -9.99
C VAL A 357 3.82 39.16 -8.88
N SER A 358 3.67 38.60 -7.69
CA SER A 358 4.25 39.15 -6.48
C SER A 358 5.64 38.55 -6.43
N GLN A 359 6.65 39.35 -6.78
CA GLN A 359 7.98 39.11 -6.25
C GLN A 359 7.85 39.13 -4.73
N LEU A 360 7.78 37.96 -4.11
CA LEU A 360 7.79 37.87 -2.65
C LEU A 360 9.10 38.51 -2.17
N PRO A 361 9.04 39.43 -1.19
CA PRO A 361 10.19 40.23 -0.80
C PRO A 361 11.29 39.33 -0.22
N LEU A 362 12.48 39.57 -0.74
CA LEU A 362 13.76 39.06 -0.27
C LEU A 362 13.99 39.52 1.18
N ASN A 363 13.55 38.76 2.19
CA ASN A 363 14.03 38.89 3.57
C ASN A 363 13.50 37.75 4.46
N LEU A 364 14.31 36.70 4.62
CA LEU A 364 14.32 35.88 5.83
C LEU A 364 15.74 35.37 6.04
N ALA A 365 16.36 35.87 7.11
CA ALA A 365 17.73 35.58 7.50
C ALA A 365 17.92 34.08 7.79
N ILE A 366 18.86 33.46 7.07
CA ILE A 366 19.25 32.06 7.26
C ILE A 366 20.07 31.95 8.54
N GLY A 367 19.48 31.36 9.58
CA GLY A 367 20.21 30.84 10.73
C GLY A 367 20.97 29.58 10.36
N ARG A 368 22.29 29.69 10.17
CA ARG A 368 23.19 28.53 9.98
C ARG A 368 23.24 27.69 11.27
N GLY A 369 22.78 26.44 11.17
CA GLY A 369 23.03 25.38 12.17
C GLY A 369 23.51 24.11 11.47
N ARG A 370 24.72 23.64 11.83
CA ARG A 370 25.41 22.48 11.25
C ARG A 370 24.86 21.15 11.79
N GLY A 371 24.56 20.21 10.88
CA GLY A 371 24.34 18.78 11.14
C GLY A 371 23.54 18.13 10.00
N PRO A 372 23.75 16.85 9.64
CA PRO A 372 23.00 16.21 8.56
C PRO A 372 21.59 15.90 9.06
N VAL A 373 20.70 16.88 8.90
CA VAL A 373 19.26 16.70 9.03
C VAL A 373 18.82 16.02 7.74
N ASN A 374 17.98 14.98 7.83
CA ASN A 374 17.38 14.36 6.64
C ASN A 374 16.52 15.41 5.92
N THR A 375 17.12 16.13 4.97
CA THR A 375 16.52 17.16 4.14
C THR A 375 15.68 16.46 3.07
N GLY A 376 14.47 16.03 3.43
CA GLY A 376 13.60 15.30 2.52
C GLY A 376 13.06 16.16 1.37
N PRO A 377 12.28 15.56 0.44
CA PRO A 377 11.68 16.27 -0.69
C PRO A 377 10.81 17.51 -0.36
N GLY A 378 10.42 17.68 0.91
CA GLY A 378 9.72 18.87 1.40
C GLY A 378 10.60 20.13 1.43
N GLU A 379 11.86 20.02 1.85
CA GLU A 379 12.79 21.16 1.90
C GLU A 379 13.24 21.59 0.50
N ILE A 380 13.35 20.64 -0.44
CA ILE A 380 13.56 20.92 -1.86
C ILE A 380 12.40 21.77 -2.40
N SER A 381 11.17 21.38 -2.10
CA SER A 381 9.98 22.14 -2.52
C SER A 381 9.99 23.56 -1.95
N GLU A 382 10.33 23.74 -0.67
CA GLU A 382 10.44 25.06 -0.03
C GLU A 382 11.56 25.92 -0.64
N THR A 383 12.70 25.30 -0.94
CA THR A 383 13.82 25.95 -1.64
C THR A 383 13.37 26.43 -3.01
N ILE A 384 12.64 25.61 -3.77
CA ILE A 384 12.12 25.99 -5.10
C ILE A 384 11.10 27.13 -4.97
N ARG A 385 10.19 27.08 -3.99
CA ARG A 385 9.21 28.16 -3.75
C ARG A 385 9.85 29.52 -3.51
N THR A 386 11.07 29.54 -2.98
CA THR A 386 11.79 30.77 -2.62
C THR A 386 12.83 31.20 -3.66
N THR A 387 13.36 30.28 -4.45
CA THR A 387 14.47 30.54 -5.38
C THR A 387 14.07 30.50 -6.85
N TRP A 388 12.97 29.85 -7.22
CA TRP A 388 12.51 29.72 -8.60
C TRP A 388 11.33 30.65 -8.90
N VAL A 389 11.11 30.93 -10.19
CA VAL A 389 10.06 31.84 -10.64
C VAL A 389 8.74 31.08 -10.74
N ASP A 390 7.71 31.52 -10.02
CA ASP A 390 6.36 30.97 -10.16
C ASP A 390 5.76 31.39 -11.51
N VAL A 391 5.52 30.41 -12.39
CA VAL A 391 4.92 30.59 -13.72
C VAL A 391 3.51 30.02 -13.79
N SER A 392 2.92 29.67 -12.65
CA SER A 392 1.59 29.06 -12.56
C SER A 392 0.53 29.90 -13.26
N GLY A 393 0.53 31.23 -13.06
CA GLY A 393 -0.43 32.14 -13.71
C GLY A 393 -0.35 32.12 -15.24
N LEU A 394 0.84 31.93 -15.83
CA LEU A 394 1.03 31.84 -17.28
C LEU A 394 0.41 30.56 -17.84
N ALA A 395 0.54 29.45 -17.12
CA ALA A 395 -0.15 28.20 -17.41
C ALA A 395 -1.63 28.20 -16.94
N SER A 396 -2.10 29.34 -16.42
CA SER A 396 -3.44 29.55 -15.86
C SER A 396 -3.77 28.62 -14.66
N LEU A 397 -2.75 28.18 -13.94
CA LEU A 397 -2.83 27.32 -12.76
C LEU A 397 -2.97 28.16 -11.47
N PRO A 398 -3.41 27.55 -10.36
CA PRO A 398 -3.32 28.19 -9.04
C PRO A 398 -1.86 28.52 -8.72
N ALA A 399 -1.63 29.66 -8.05
CA ALA A 399 -0.30 30.10 -7.65
C ALA A 399 0.45 29.01 -6.86
N GLY A 400 1.74 28.87 -7.13
CA GLY A 400 2.63 27.91 -6.50
C GLY A 400 2.48 26.47 -6.97
N THR A 401 1.98 26.26 -8.18
CA THR A 401 1.85 24.94 -8.83
C THR A 401 3.06 24.61 -9.71
N LEU A 402 3.48 25.53 -10.57
CA LEU A 402 4.55 25.34 -11.56
C LEU A 402 5.62 26.43 -11.43
N TYR A 403 6.87 26.00 -11.30
CA TYR A 403 8.03 26.86 -11.14
C TYR A 403 9.01 26.69 -12.29
N LYS A 404 9.58 27.79 -12.81
CA LYS A 404 10.66 27.81 -13.80
C LYS A 404 11.99 28.16 -13.11
N ASN A 405 13.03 27.38 -13.43
CA ASN A 405 14.39 27.63 -12.98
C ASN A 405 14.93 28.91 -13.63
N PRO A 406 15.32 29.95 -12.86
CA PRO A 406 15.78 31.22 -13.41
C PRO A 406 17.10 31.11 -14.18
N ASN A 407 17.88 30.06 -13.92
CA ASN A 407 19.19 29.86 -14.55
C ASN A 407 19.09 29.15 -15.91
N ARG A 408 17.88 28.79 -16.35
CA ARG A 408 17.64 28.02 -17.58
C ARG A 408 16.69 28.77 -18.50
N HIS A 409 17.15 29.01 -19.72
CA HIS A 409 16.42 29.77 -20.74
C HIS A 409 15.77 28.87 -21.77
#